data_AF-A0A7M3T5W7-F1
#
_entry.id   AF-A0A7M3T5W7-F1
#
_cell.length_a   1.000
_cell.length_b   1.000
_cell.length_c   1.000
_cell.angle_alpha   90.00
_cell.angle_beta   90.00
_cell.angle_gamma   90.00
#
_symmetry.space_group_name_H-M   'P 1'
#
loop_
_entity.id
_entity.type
_entity.pdbx_description
1 polymer ?
#
loop_
_entity_poly.entity_id
_entity_poly.type
_entity_poly.pdbx_seq_one_letter_code
_entity_poly.pdbx_strand_id
1 'polypeptide(L)'
;MTRSLKTMVAAGATALLLAAPSVALSATTFNGSFSVDGDAFDEPGLVVSTAPNGGGPIAPFSLEAGSSASFLLFDIWTDESSVNAGEDDVSQSIFVEFTFTDPVASGTLGGETLGNRIIGGLFQNGEVTWDAPLELSFGNGGLFTVALSDETFNFGFLGLAGGEHRGASVEATVSLVSESVASVPLPASALLLVSGLGGLGFAARRRRRAAA
;
A
#
# COMPACT_ATOMS: atom_id res chain seq x y z
N MET A 1 79.31 -26.87 24.60
CA MET A 1 77.93 -26.78 25.17
C MET A 1 77.12 -25.85 24.29
N THR A 2 76.03 -26.40 23.75
CA THR A 2 75.11 -25.85 22.77
C THR A 2 73.96 -25.07 23.43
N ARG A 3 73.41 -24.07 22.72
CA ARG A 3 72.03 -23.53 22.71
C ARG A 3 72.06 -22.01 22.51
N SER A 4 71.17 -21.33 21.79
CA SER A 4 70.10 -21.67 20.84
C SER A 4 69.55 -20.29 20.42
N LEU A 5 69.55 -20.00 19.12
CA LEU A 5 68.99 -18.79 18.53
C LEU A 5 67.45 -18.92 18.57
N LYS A 6 66.77 -18.06 19.34
CA LYS A 6 65.29 -18.01 19.38
C LYS A 6 64.80 -17.08 18.29
N THR A 7 64.29 -17.65 17.20
CA THR A 7 63.51 -16.98 16.17
C THR A 7 62.14 -16.56 16.74
N MET A 8 61.91 -15.25 16.83
CA MET A 8 60.56 -14.69 17.03
C MET A 8 59.82 -14.72 15.68
N VAL A 9 58.79 -15.55 15.57
CA VAL A 9 57.79 -15.48 14.50
C VAL A 9 56.67 -14.57 14.99
N ALA A 10 56.57 -13.37 14.41
CA ALA A 10 55.42 -12.50 14.62
C ALA A 10 54.27 -12.96 13.70
N ALA A 11 53.24 -13.55 14.28
CA ALA A 11 51.98 -13.83 13.58
C ALA A 11 51.11 -12.56 13.60
N GLY A 12 51.03 -11.88 12.46
CA GLY A 12 50.08 -10.78 12.26
C GLY A 12 48.67 -11.34 12.09
N ALA A 13 47.78 -11.04 13.05
CA ALA A 13 46.36 -11.33 12.95
C ALA A 13 45.67 -10.18 12.20
N THR A 14 45.31 -10.40 10.94
CA THR A 14 44.50 -9.46 10.16
C THR A 14 43.04 -9.59 10.60
N ALA A 15 42.52 -8.59 11.30
CA ALA A 15 41.10 -8.51 11.64
C ALA A 15 40.29 -8.15 10.37
N LEU A 16 39.49 -9.10 9.87
CA LEU A 16 38.48 -8.84 8.84
C LEU A 16 37.30 -8.10 9.51
N LEU A 17 37.19 -6.80 9.30
CA LEU A 17 35.97 -6.04 9.60
C LEU A 17 34.88 -6.49 8.62
N LEU A 18 33.94 -7.32 9.10
CA LEU A 18 32.68 -7.59 8.41
C LEU A 18 31.88 -6.30 8.42
N ALA A 19 31.88 -5.58 7.30
CA ALA A 19 30.94 -4.48 7.08
C ALA A 19 29.54 -5.11 6.98
N ALA A 20 28.73 -4.94 8.03
CA ALA A 20 27.32 -5.28 7.96
C ALA A 20 26.67 -4.37 6.90
N PRO A 21 25.95 -4.91 5.90
CA PRO A 21 25.22 -4.05 4.97
C PRO A 21 24.14 -3.31 5.75
N SER A 22 24.24 -1.99 5.81
CA SER A 22 23.11 -1.13 6.18
C SER A 22 22.05 -1.28 5.09
N VAL A 23 20.94 -1.96 5.40
CA VAL A 23 19.75 -1.91 4.55
C VAL A 23 19.26 -0.46 4.55
N ALA A 24 19.37 0.20 3.41
CA ALA A 24 18.71 1.48 3.20
C ALA A 24 17.21 1.21 3.20
N LEU A 25 16.47 1.83 4.13
CA LEU A 25 15.02 1.96 4.02
C LEU A 25 14.75 2.82 2.78
N SER A 26 14.04 2.27 1.80
CA SER A 26 13.70 2.97 0.58
C SER A 26 12.19 3.10 0.52
N ALA A 27 11.69 4.33 0.55
CA ALA A 27 10.25 4.56 0.40
C ALA A 27 9.74 3.96 -0.92
N THR A 28 8.58 3.31 -0.87
CA THR A 28 7.84 2.84 -2.04
C THR A 28 6.97 3.97 -2.56
N THR A 29 7.07 4.27 -3.85
CA THR A 29 6.21 5.26 -4.50
C THR A 29 4.90 4.60 -4.92
N PHE A 30 3.81 5.27 -4.62
CA PHE A 30 2.45 4.89 -4.98
C PHE A 30 1.92 5.84 -6.04
N ASN A 31 1.32 5.29 -7.09
CA ASN A 31 0.64 6.03 -8.15
C ASN A 31 -0.41 5.13 -8.81
N GLY A 32 -1.54 5.69 -9.21
CA GLY A 32 -2.62 4.91 -9.80
C GLY A 32 -3.85 5.71 -10.18
N SER A 33 -4.94 5.00 -10.34
CA SER A 33 -6.27 5.55 -10.59
C SER A 33 -7.32 4.76 -9.81
N PHE A 34 -8.51 5.31 -9.74
CA PHE A 34 -9.68 4.62 -9.20
C PHE A 34 -10.92 4.91 -10.04
N SER A 35 -11.95 4.09 -9.86
CA SER A 35 -13.31 4.35 -10.32
C SER A 35 -14.29 3.93 -9.24
N VAL A 36 -15.43 4.63 -9.16
CA VAL A 36 -16.53 4.31 -8.24
C VAL A 36 -17.71 3.85 -9.07
N ASP A 37 -18.31 2.73 -8.69
CA ASP A 37 -19.44 2.11 -9.38
C ASP A 37 -20.28 1.31 -8.36
N GLY A 38 -21.45 0.81 -8.76
CA GLY A 38 -22.36 0.06 -7.90
C GLY A 38 -23.83 0.33 -8.19
N ASP A 39 -24.70 -0.42 -7.51
CA ASP A 39 -26.15 -0.27 -7.68
C ASP A 39 -26.65 1.08 -7.12
N ALA A 40 -25.89 1.72 -6.22
CA ALA A 40 -26.21 3.01 -5.61
C ALA A 40 -26.35 4.17 -6.61
N PHE A 41 -25.93 4.02 -7.86
CA PHE A 41 -26.03 5.06 -8.89
C PHE A 41 -27.35 5.02 -9.68
N ASP A 42 -28.20 4.03 -9.43
CA ASP A 42 -29.45 3.81 -10.14
C ASP A 42 -30.61 3.51 -9.16
N GLU A 43 -31.85 3.71 -9.61
CA GLU A 43 -33.03 3.27 -8.87
C GLU A 43 -33.19 1.73 -8.99
N PRO A 44 -33.68 1.04 -7.93
CA PRO A 44 -34.25 1.57 -6.69
C PRO A 44 -33.20 1.84 -5.59
N GLY A 45 -33.52 2.76 -4.68
CA GLY A 45 -32.68 3.12 -3.53
C GLY A 45 -32.29 4.59 -3.55
N LEU A 46 -31.49 5.02 -2.56
CA LEU A 46 -30.96 6.38 -2.53
C LEU A 46 -29.91 6.52 -3.64
N VAL A 47 -30.26 7.22 -4.71
CA VAL A 47 -29.37 7.47 -5.85
C VAL A 47 -28.30 8.46 -5.45
N VAL A 48 -27.04 8.00 -5.52
CA VAL A 48 -25.87 8.81 -5.21
C VAL A 48 -25.17 9.30 -6.47
N SER A 49 -24.35 10.33 -6.29
CA SER A 49 -23.43 10.86 -7.29
C SER A 49 -22.07 11.03 -6.66
N THR A 50 -21.02 10.92 -7.48
CA THR A 50 -19.64 11.08 -7.02
C THR A 50 -18.83 11.96 -7.95
N ALA A 51 -17.81 12.63 -7.40
CA ALA A 51 -16.86 13.43 -8.16
C ALA A 51 -15.44 13.23 -7.60
N PRO A 52 -14.44 12.89 -8.44
CA PRO A 52 -13.08 12.67 -7.96
C PRO A 52 -12.45 13.97 -7.46
N ASN A 53 -11.86 13.91 -6.26
CA ASN A 53 -11.06 14.99 -5.73
C ASN A 53 -9.71 15.03 -6.46
N GLY A 54 -9.43 16.11 -7.19
CA GLY A 54 -8.17 16.24 -7.95
C GLY A 54 -8.18 15.68 -9.38
N GLY A 55 -9.35 15.34 -9.94
CA GLY A 55 -9.52 15.09 -11.38
C GLY A 55 -9.26 13.65 -11.87
N GLY A 56 -9.25 12.66 -10.96
CA GLY A 56 -9.33 11.23 -11.30
C GLY A 56 -8.12 10.39 -10.86
N PRO A 57 -6.88 10.70 -11.31
CA PRO A 57 -5.70 9.93 -10.90
C PRO A 57 -5.32 10.17 -9.43
N ILE A 58 -4.82 9.13 -8.77
CA ILE A 58 -4.21 9.23 -7.45
C ILE A 58 -2.85 9.93 -7.63
N ALA A 59 -2.68 11.10 -7.02
CA ALA A 59 -1.43 11.84 -7.09
C ALA A 59 -0.27 11.00 -6.49
N PRO A 60 0.93 11.04 -7.08
CA PRO A 60 2.04 10.25 -6.56
C PRO A 60 2.42 10.62 -5.12
N PHE A 61 2.62 9.62 -4.27
CA PHE A 61 3.13 9.77 -2.91
C PHE A 61 4.09 8.63 -2.57
N SER A 62 4.84 8.74 -1.48
CA SER A 62 5.79 7.69 -1.07
C SER A 62 5.60 7.32 0.38
N LEU A 63 5.70 6.03 0.69
CA LEU A 63 5.60 5.49 2.04
C LEU A 63 6.79 4.61 2.37
N GLU A 64 7.26 4.67 3.61
CA GLU A 64 8.15 3.67 4.19
C GLU A 64 7.32 2.52 4.79
N ALA A 65 7.90 1.32 4.87
CA ALA A 65 7.24 0.20 5.53
C ALA A 65 6.78 0.56 6.97
N GLY A 66 5.53 0.26 7.28
CA GLY A 66 4.87 0.59 8.54
C GLY A 66 4.26 2.00 8.60
N SER A 67 4.39 2.80 7.55
CA SER A 67 3.78 4.13 7.44
C SER A 67 2.49 4.12 6.64
N SER A 68 1.68 5.17 6.80
CA SER A 68 0.47 5.41 6.02
C SER A 68 0.39 6.85 5.53
N ALA A 69 -0.41 7.06 4.48
CA ALA A 69 -0.81 8.38 4.00
C ALA A 69 -2.30 8.38 3.72
N SER A 70 -2.94 9.52 3.97
CA SER A 70 -4.35 9.73 3.71
C SER A 70 -4.59 10.95 2.84
N PHE A 71 -5.61 10.88 1.99
CA PHE A 71 -5.98 11.94 1.07
C PHE A 71 -7.46 11.83 0.68
N LEU A 72 -8.07 12.97 0.34
CA LEU A 72 -9.43 13.00 -0.19
C LEU A 72 -9.47 12.31 -1.56
N LEU A 73 -10.29 11.28 -1.69
CA LEU A 73 -10.38 10.48 -2.91
C LEU A 73 -11.47 11.04 -3.84
N PHE A 74 -12.70 11.16 -3.34
CA PHE A 74 -13.83 11.71 -4.07
C PHE A 74 -14.88 12.29 -3.12
N ASP A 75 -15.73 13.17 -3.65
CA ASP A 75 -16.93 13.65 -2.97
C ASP A 75 -18.12 12.76 -3.35
N ILE A 76 -19.00 12.51 -2.38
CA ILE A 76 -20.26 11.77 -2.53
C ILE A 76 -21.43 12.64 -2.08
N TRP A 77 -22.51 12.62 -2.84
CA TRP A 77 -23.76 13.31 -2.50
C TRP A 77 -24.96 12.62 -3.14
N THR A 78 -26.15 13.14 -2.85
CA THR A 78 -27.38 12.83 -3.60
C THR A 78 -28.07 14.13 -4.01
N ASP A 79 -28.71 14.14 -5.18
CA ASP A 79 -29.56 15.25 -5.64
C ASP A 79 -31.03 15.07 -5.20
N GLU A 80 -31.33 13.97 -4.52
CA GLU A 80 -32.65 13.74 -3.97
C GLU A 80 -33.00 14.70 -2.83
N SER A 81 -34.30 14.98 -2.70
CA SER A 81 -34.82 15.94 -1.71
C SER A 81 -35.42 15.28 -0.47
N SER A 82 -35.53 13.95 -0.47
CA SER A 82 -36.08 13.17 0.65
C SER A 82 -35.68 11.71 0.55
N VAL A 83 -35.60 11.04 1.69
CA VAL A 83 -35.53 9.57 1.83
C VAL A 83 -36.94 8.99 1.89
N ASN A 84 -37.30 8.24 0.86
CA ASN A 84 -38.53 7.46 0.73
C ASN A 84 -38.42 6.16 1.52
N ALA A 85 -39.42 5.88 2.39
CA ALA A 85 -39.41 4.63 3.17
C ALA A 85 -39.76 3.43 2.30
N GLY A 86 -39.02 2.34 2.51
CA GLY A 86 -39.15 1.08 1.78
C GLY A 86 -38.39 1.05 0.45
N GLU A 87 -37.67 2.11 0.12
CA GLU A 87 -36.87 2.24 -1.10
C GLU A 87 -35.50 2.78 -0.74
N ASP A 88 -35.40 4.06 -0.38
CA ASP A 88 -34.14 4.73 -0.11
C ASP A 88 -33.50 4.29 1.21
N ASP A 89 -34.29 3.71 2.12
CA ASP A 89 -33.81 3.13 3.37
C ASP A 89 -33.36 1.65 3.24
N VAL A 90 -33.31 1.14 2.01
CA VAL A 90 -32.73 -0.16 1.67
C VAL A 90 -31.30 0.05 1.19
N SER A 91 -30.37 -0.71 1.77
CA SER A 91 -28.95 -0.66 1.43
C SER A 91 -28.71 -1.04 -0.03
N GLN A 92 -27.93 -0.21 -0.74
CA GLN A 92 -27.47 -0.43 -2.11
C GLN A 92 -25.96 -0.56 -2.16
N SER A 93 -25.47 -1.41 -3.07
CA SER A 93 -24.05 -1.66 -3.21
C SER A 93 -23.32 -0.45 -3.80
N ILE A 94 -22.12 -0.17 -3.28
CA ILE A 94 -21.15 0.75 -3.88
C ILE A 94 -19.76 0.14 -3.74
N PHE A 95 -18.89 0.34 -4.72
CA PHE A 95 -17.53 -0.15 -4.65
C PHE A 95 -16.55 0.78 -5.36
N VAL A 96 -15.29 0.72 -4.92
CA VAL A 96 -14.19 1.44 -5.52
C VAL A 96 -13.20 0.45 -6.10
N GLU A 97 -12.97 0.54 -7.41
CA GLU A 97 -11.93 -0.22 -8.09
C GLU A 97 -10.64 0.58 -8.11
N PHE A 98 -9.59 0.03 -7.50
CA PHE A 98 -8.25 0.62 -7.49
C PHE A 98 -7.36 -0.04 -8.55
N THR A 99 -6.64 0.79 -9.30
CA THR A 99 -5.60 0.34 -10.23
C THR A 99 -4.31 1.12 -9.96
N PHE A 100 -3.40 0.52 -9.19
CA PHE A 100 -2.06 1.05 -8.96
C PHE A 100 -1.13 0.63 -10.09
N THR A 101 -0.36 1.61 -10.59
CA THR A 101 0.65 1.42 -11.65
C THR A 101 2.06 1.34 -11.08
N ASP A 102 2.27 1.92 -9.90
CA ASP A 102 3.47 1.78 -9.10
C ASP A 102 3.04 1.75 -7.61
N PRO A 103 3.35 0.68 -6.86
CA PRO A 103 3.62 -0.64 -7.39
C PRO A 103 2.41 -1.19 -8.16
N VAL A 104 2.61 -2.10 -9.12
CA VAL A 104 1.49 -2.68 -9.89
C VAL A 104 0.65 -3.59 -8.99
N ALA A 105 -0.58 -3.16 -8.70
CA ALA A 105 -1.59 -3.92 -7.96
C ALA A 105 -2.98 -3.37 -8.27
N SER A 106 -4.01 -4.20 -8.13
CA SER A 106 -5.39 -3.79 -8.35
C SER A 106 -6.34 -4.60 -7.47
N GLY A 107 -7.47 -4.02 -7.11
CA GLY A 107 -8.53 -4.70 -6.39
C GLY A 107 -9.73 -3.79 -6.17
N THR A 108 -10.79 -4.37 -5.64
CA THR A 108 -12.08 -3.71 -5.44
C THR A 108 -12.37 -3.68 -3.95
N LEU A 109 -12.68 -2.51 -3.42
CA LEU A 109 -13.14 -2.32 -2.04
C LEU A 109 -14.65 -2.09 -2.08
N GLY A 110 -15.41 -2.99 -1.44
CA GLY A 110 -16.86 -2.93 -1.38
C GLY A 110 -17.37 -2.03 -0.26
N GLY A 111 -18.63 -1.65 -0.37
CA GLY A 111 -19.35 -0.84 0.59
C GLY A 111 -20.83 -0.81 0.26
N GLU A 112 -21.55 -0.02 1.06
CA GLU A 112 -22.98 0.09 1.03
C GLU A 112 -23.40 1.55 1.23
N THR A 113 -24.48 1.96 0.58
CA THR A 113 -25.12 3.26 0.78
C THR A 113 -26.58 3.08 1.18
N LEU A 114 -27.09 3.97 2.03
CA LEU A 114 -28.51 4.02 2.35
C LEU A 114 -28.94 5.40 2.83
N GLY A 115 -30.24 5.69 2.67
CA GLY A 115 -30.92 6.84 3.22
C GLY A 115 -31.44 6.58 4.63
N ASN A 116 -31.15 7.50 5.53
CA ASN A 116 -31.57 7.45 6.93
C ASN A 116 -32.73 8.40 7.21
N ARG A 117 -33.68 7.93 8.04
CA ARG A 117 -34.81 8.73 8.54
C ARG A 117 -34.79 8.79 10.06
N ILE A 118 -34.45 9.97 10.59
CA ILE A 118 -34.30 10.21 12.03
C ILE A 118 -35.56 10.92 12.56
N ILE A 119 -36.03 10.51 13.75
CA ILE A 119 -37.24 11.02 14.42
C ILE A 119 -38.44 11.04 13.45
N GLY A 120 -38.83 9.86 12.96
CA GLY A 120 -39.95 9.71 12.02
C GLY A 120 -39.73 10.34 10.63
N GLY A 121 -38.51 10.76 10.31
CA GLY A 121 -38.15 11.43 9.06
C GLY A 121 -38.13 12.96 9.15
N LEU A 122 -38.19 13.54 10.37
CA LEU A 122 -37.97 14.97 10.58
C LEU A 122 -36.54 15.39 10.22
N PHE A 123 -35.58 14.50 10.41
CA PHE A 123 -34.21 14.69 9.92
C PHE A 123 -33.87 13.53 9.00
N GLN A 124 -33.13 13.81 7.94
CA GLN A 124 -32.76 12.81 6.94
C GLN A 124 -31.32 13.04 6.48
N ASN A 125 -30.63 11.97 6.10
CA ASN A 125 -29.29 12.01 5.54
C ASN A 125 -29.06 10.78 4.66
N GLY A 126 -28.09 10.85 3.75
CA GLY A 126 -27.45 9.66 3.19
C GLY A 126 -26.30 9.20 4.08
N GLU A 127 -25.96 7.92 3.96
CA GLU A 127 -24.81 7.31 4.63
C GLU A 127 -24.12 6.37 3.64
N VAL A 128 -22.79 6.35 3.70
CA VAL A 128 -21.96 5.35 3.04
C VAL A 128 -21.07 4.69 4.07
N THR A 129 -21.05 3.37 4.05
CA THR A 129 -20.19 2.54 4.91
C THR A 129 -19.38 1.59 4.06
N TRP A 130 -18.10 1.44 4.37
CA TRP A 130 -17.19 0.59 3.61
C TRP A 130 -16.88 -0.71 4.33
N ASP A 131 -16.54 -1.74 3.55
CA ASP A 131 -16.06 -3.01 4.07
C ASP A 131 -14.69 -2.88 4.74
N ALA A 132 -14.19 -3.99 5.29
CA ALA A 132 -12.83 -4.07 5.81
C ALA A 132 -11.79 -3.60 4.78
N PRO A 133 -10.64 -3.04 5.23
CA PRO A 133 -9.60 -2.55 4.33
C PRO A 133 -9.18 -3.59 3.28
N LEU A 134 -9.02 -3.13 2.04
CA LEU A 134 -8.57 -3.93 0.91
C LEU A 134 -7.07 -4.20 1.03
N GLU A 135 -6.67 -5.47 1.04
CA GLU A 135 -5.26 -5.88 1.03
C GLU A 135 -4.75 -6.13 -0.40
N LEU A 136 -3.67 -5.47 -0.78
CA LEU A 136 -3.06 -5.57 -2.11
C LEU A 136 -1.60 -6.01 -2.01
N SER A 137 -1.31 -7.16 -2.62
CA SER A 137 0.06 -7.68 -2.74
C SER A 137 0.73 -7.15 -4.01
N PHE A 138 2.03 -6.90 -3.94
CA PHE A 138 2.84 -6.48 -5.08
C PHE A 138 4.26 -7.04 -5.01
N GLY A 139 4.92 -7.11 -6.18
CA GLY A 139 6.31 -7.56 -6.27
C GLY A 139 6.56 -8.92 -5.61
N ASN A 140 7.67 -9.03 -4.88
CA ASN A 140 8.07 -10.27 -4.20
C ASN A 140 7.83 -10.14 -2.68
N GLY A 141 6.56 -10.17 -2.28
CA GLY A 141 6.16 -10.10 -0.87
C GLY A 141 5.88 -8.70 -0.33
N GLY A 142 5.75 -7.70 -1.22
CA GLY A 142 5.22 -6.40 -0.84
C GLY A 142 3.72 -6.50 -0.55
N LEU A 143 3.27 -5.79 0.47
CA LEU A 143 1.86 -5.76 0.90
C LEU A 143 1.52 -4.35 1.36
N PHE A 144 0.40 -3.82 0.88
CA PHE A 144 -0.20 -2.60 1.40
C PHE A 144 -1.70 -2.76 1.52
N THR A 145 -2.33 -1.90 2.31
CA THR A 145 -3.78 -1.87 2.48
C THR A 145 -4.35 -0.53 2.06
N VAL A 146 -5.61 -0.54 1.63
CA VAL A 146 -6.40 0.66 1.33
C VAL A 146 -7.67 0.61 2.17
N ALA A 147 -7.93 1.65 2.95
CA ALA A 147 -9.16 1.84 3.70
C ALA A 147 -9.85 3.12 3.25
N LEU A 148 -11.19 3.15 3.28
CA LEU A 148 -11.99 4.33 2.99
C LEU A 148 -12.71 4.81 4.26
N SER A 149 -12.96 6.12 4.38
CA SER A 149 -13.77 6.67 5.46
C SER A 149 -15.26 6.47 5.20
N ASP A 150 -15.99 6.03 6.23
CA ASP A 150 -17.44 6.07 6.26
C ASP A 150 -17.91 7.52 6.37
N GLU A 151 -18.99 7.88 5.68
CA GLU A 151 -19.46 9.25 5.63
C GLU A 151 -20.98 9.36 5.77
N THR A 152 -21.41 10.49 6.33
CA THR A 152 -22.81 10.92 6.33
C THR A 152 -22.93 12.18 5.46
N PHE A 153 -23.87 12.18 4.52
CA PHE A 153 -24.00 13.26 3.54
C PHE A 153 -25.45 13.77 3.41
N ASN A 154 -25.59 14.95 2.82
CA ASN A 154 -26.86 15.62 2.50
C ASN A 154 -27.85 15.72 3.69
N PHE A 155 -27.33 15.88 4.91
CA PHE A 155 -28.17 16.03 6.11
C PHE A 155 -29.12 17.23 6.01
N GLY A 156 -30.40 17.00 6.28
CA GLY A 156 -31.44 18.02 6.22
C GLY A 156 -32.53 17.88 7.29
N PHE A 157 -33.34 18.93 7.41
CA PHE A 157 -34.54 18.99 8.25
C PHE A 157 -35.77 19.06 7.35
N LEU A 158 -36.75 18.18 7.60
CA LEU A 158 -37.93 17.93 6.76
C LEU A 158 -37.61 17.47 5.33
N GLY A 159 -36.47 16.79 5.15
CA GLY A 159 -35.99 16.29 3.87
C GLY A 159 -34.47 16.18 3.85
N LEU A 160 -33.93 15.76 2.72
CA LEU A 160 -32.50 15.83 2.43
C LEU A 160 -32.14 17.23 1.97
N ALA A 161 -30.95 17.69 2.35
CA ALA A 161 -30.37 18.88 1.75
C ALA A 161 -29.62 18.45 0.49
N GLY A 162 -30.32 18.21 -0.62
CA GLY A 162 -29.75 17.71 -1.88
C GLY A 162 -28.65 18.61 -2.49
N GLY A 163 -27.81 18.01 -3.32
CA GLY A 163 -26.74 18.65 -4.06
C GLY A 163 -25.34 18.47 -3.47
N GLU A 164 -24.34 18.57 -4.34
CA GLU A 164 -22.91 18.37 -4.05
C GLU A 164 -22.38 19.21 -2.88
N HIS A 165 -22.81 20.47 -2.74
CA HIS A 165 -22.38 21.36 -1.65
C HIS A 165 -22.79 20.90 -0.24
N ARG A 166 -23.65 19.89 -0.16
CA ARG A 166 -24.11 19.25 1.08
C ARG A 166 -23.64 17.81 1.18
N GLY A 167 -22.81 17.35 0.24
CA GLY A 167 -22.17 16.05 0.25
C GLY A 167 -21.12 15.89 1.35
N ALA A 168 -20.36 14.81 1.24
CA ALA A 168 -19.21 14.52 2.08
C ALA A 168 -18.01 14.10 1.22
N SER A 169 -16.80 14.22 1.75
CA SER A 169 -15.57 13.83 1.07
C SER A 169 -15.06 12.52 1.65
N VAL A 170 -15.02 11.46 0.83
CA VAL A 170 -14.47 10.16 1.23
C VAL A 170 -12.95 10.22 1.19
N GLU A 171 -12.31 9.92 2.32
CA GLU A 171 -10.86 9.86 2.47
C GLU A 171 -10.35 8.44 2.24
N ALA A 172 -9.30 8.29 1.43
CA ALA A 172 -8.57 7.03 1.30
C ALA A 172 -7.32 7.06 2.17
N THR A 173 -7.11 6.01 2.96
CA THR A 173 -5.89 5.77 3.73
C THR A 173 -5.15 4.56 3.18
N VAL A 174 -3.94 4.80 2.67
CA VAL A 174 -3.05 3.75 2.15
C VAL A 174 -1.96 3.47 3.19
N SER A 175 -1.80 2.21 3.58
CA SER A 175 -0.80 1.78 4.58
C SER A 175 0.15 0.74 3.99
N LEU A 176 1.45 1.01 3.97
CA LEU A 176 2.45 0.05 3.51
C LEU A 176 2.81 -0.90 4.64
N VAL A 177 2.44 -2.17 4.53
CA VAL A 177 2.68 -3.20 5.56
C VAL A 177 4.07 -3.79 5.40
N SER A 178 4.44 -4.17 4.18
CA SER A 178 5.77 -4.71 3.88
C SER A 178 6.26 -4.25 2.51
N GLU A 179 7.56 -3.96 2.41
CA GLU A 179 8.23 -3.67 1.15
C GLU A 179 8.49 -4.94 0.34
N SER A 180 8.40 -4.83 -0.99
CA SER A 180 8.84 -5.90 -1.88
C SER A 180 10.36 -6.03 -1.81
N VAL A 181 10.87 -7.23 -1.54
CA VAL A 181 12.32 -7.46 -1.55
C VAL A 181 12.85 -7.45 -2.99
N ALA A 182 13.70 -6.47 -3.31
CA ALA A 182 14.47 -6.52 -4.54
C ALA A 182 15.42 -7.72 -4.50
N SER A 183 15.48 -8.51 -5.57
CA SER A 183 16.51 -9.53 -5.74
C SER A 183 17.86 -8.85 -5.93
N VAL A 184 18.57 -8.60 -4.83
CA VAL A 184 19.90 -7.98 -4.88
C VAL A 184 20.83 -8.91 -5.67
N PRO A 185 21.37 -8.49 -6.84
CA PRO A 185 22.37 -9.28 -7.52
C PRO A 185 23.56 -9.41 -6.58
N LEU A 186 24.03 -10.64 -6.31
CA LEU A 186 25.22 -10.82 -5.49
C LEU A 186 26.33 -9.94 -6.07
N PRO A 187 26.97 -9.09 -5.26
CA PRO A 187 27.97 -8.19 -5.78
C PRO A 187 29.05 -9.02 -6.47
N ALA A 188 29.54 -8.57 -7.63
CA ALA A 188 30.55 -9.29 -8.39
C ALA A 188 31.80 -9.61 -7.54
N SER A 189 32.03 -8.84 -6.46
CA SER A 189 33.03 -9.11 -5.43
C SER A 189 32.84 -10.46 -4.72
N ALA A 190 31.61 -10.93 -4.48
CA ALA A 190 31.34 -12.25 -3.92
C ALA A 190 31.77 -13.36 -4.89
N LEU A 191 31.46 -13.21 -6.18
CA LEU A 191 31.95 -14.11 -7.22
C LEU A 191 33.47 -14.03 -7.42
N LEU A 192 34.06 -12.84 -7.31
CA LEU A 192 35.51 -12.62 -7.34
C LEU A 192 36.23 -13.23 -6.12
N LEU A 193 35.61 -13.17 -4.94
CA LEU A 193 36.15 -13.78 -3.73
C LEU A 193 36.10 -15.31 -3.85
N VAL A 194 34.98 -15.87 -4.29
CA VAL A 194 34.84 -17.32 -4.51
C VAL A 194 35.82 -17.80 -5.59
N SER A 195 35.92 -17.09 -6.71
CA SER A 195 36.87 -17.46 -7.78
C SER A 195 38.33 -17.25 -7.37
N GLY A 196 38.65 -16.20 -6.61
CA GLY A 196 39.99 -15.96 -6.06
C GLY A 196 40.43 -17.05 -5.07
N LEU A 197 39.56 -17.41 -4.14
CA LEU A 197 39.81 -18.50 -3.18
C LEU A 197 39.94 -19.86 -3.89
N GLY A 198 39.07 -20.14 -4.87
CA GLY A 198 39.15 -21.34 -5.70
C GLY A 198 40.46 -21.42 -6.50
N GLY A 199 40.87 -20.30 -7.11
CA GLY A 199 42.13 -20.19 -7.86
C GLY A 199 43.37 -20.40 -7.00
N LEU A 200 43.39 -19.81 -5.80
CA LEU A 200 44.48 -20.00 -4.82
C LEU A 200 44.57 -21.45 -4.35
N GLY A 201 43.43 -22.09 -4.06
CA GLY A 201 43.38 -23.51 -3.70
C GLY A 201 43.90 -24.43 -4.81
N PHE A 202 43.53 -24.16 -6.06
CA PHE A 202 44.01 -24.90 -7.23
C PHE A 202 45.54 -24.73 -7.43
N ALA A 203 46.05 -23.50 -7.33
CA ALA A 203 47.48 -23.21 -7.45
C ALA A 203 48.30 -23.90 -6.36
N ALA A 204 47.83 -23.91 -5.12
CA ALA A 204 48.48 -24.59 -4.00
C ALA A 204 48.54 -26.12 -4.21
N ARG A 205 47.48 -26.73 -4.76
CA ARG A 205 47.44 -28.16 -5.07
C ARG A 205 48.44 -28.55 -6.16
N ARG A 206 48.60 -27.70 -7.19
CA ARG A 206 49.56 -27.96 -8.29
C ARG A 206 51.00 -27.96 -7.81
N ARG A 207 51.37 -27.06 -6.88
CA ARG A 207 52.73 -27.00 -6.32
C ARG A 207 53.09 -28.23 -5.47
N ARG A 208 52.14 -28.77 -4.72
CA ARG A 208 52.36 -29.99 -3.92
C ARG A 208 52.55 -31.26 -4.76
N ARG A 209 51.98 -31.30 -5.98
CA ARG A 209 52.17 -32.41 -6.93
C ARG A 209 53.45 -32.34 -7.75
N ALA A 210 54.08 -31.17 -7.86
CA ALA A 210 55.35 -31.00 -8.56
C ALA A 210 56.57 -31.17 -7.64
N ALA A 211 56.36 -31.19 -6.33
CA ALA A 211 57.38 -31.39 -5.31
C ALA A 211 57.37 -32.80 -4.68
N ALA A 212 56.51 -33.69 -5.20
CA ALA A 212 56.45 -35.12 -4.88
C ALA A 212 56.85 -35.90 -6.13
#